data_AF-M3W3V7-F1
#
_entry.id   AF-M3W3V7-F1
#
_cell.length_a   1.000
_cell.length_b   1.000
_cell.length_c   1.000
_cell.angle_alpha   90.00
_cell.angle_beta   90.00
_cell.angle_gamma   90.00
#
_symmetry.space_group_name_H-M   'P 1'
#
loop_
_entity.id
_entity.type
_entity.pdbx_description
1 polymer ?
#
loop_
_entity_poly.entity_id
_entity_poly.type
_entity_poly.pdbx_seq_one_letter_code
_entity_poly.pdbx_strand_id
1 'polypeptide(L)'
;CLPQLHLQGHKDMARRLTPLLLLLLAWTASMCSARNRVDLLNVCMDAKHHKTKPGPEDKLHDQCTPWRKNACCSHNTSQELHKDPSLLYNFNLDHCGKIEPACKRHFIQDNCLYECSPNLGPWIQELAQGRFLDVPLCKEDCQQWWEDCRTSYTCKSNWHKGWDWSSGEGLGVNYSRGSGRCIQMWFDPAQGNPNEEVARFSALALSMWPCPLAWLLLLSLLPYVLSAWLCGQLCWGWKSREGSGFPVGVKKILT
;
A
#
# COMPACT_ATOMS: atom_id res chain seq x y z
N CYS A 1 43.62 -40.88 12.23
CA CYS A 1 43.66 -39.47 12.66
C CYS A 1 43.16 -38.49 11.59
N LEU A 2 41.92 -38.65 11.08
CA LEU A 2 41.35 -37.71 10.09
C LEU A 2 39.82 -37.42 10.16
N PRO A 3 39.08 -37.54 11.29
CA PRO A 3 37.73 -36.97 11.39
C PRO A 3 37.66 -35.60 12.11
N GLN A 4 38.69 -35.21 12.85
CA GLN A 4 38.69 -33.95 13.63
C GLN A 4 38.94 -32.71 12.76
N LEU A 5 39.81 -32.77 11.75
CA LEU A 5 40.11 -31.63 10.87
C LEU A 5 38.89 -31.17 10.05
N HIS A 6 38.04 -32.10 9.59
CA HIS A 6 36.87 -31.77 8.78
C HIS A 6 35.75 -31.11 9.61
N LEU A 7 35.59 -31.54 10.87
CA LEU A 7 34.63 -30.96 11.81
C LEU A 7 35.10 -29.58 12.31
N GLN A 8 36.41 -29.41 12.53
CA GLN A 8 37.03 -28.14 12.91
C GLN A 8 36.93 -27.12 11.74
N GLY A 9 37.22 -27.54 10.51
CA GLY A 9 37.09 -26.71 9.31
C GLY A 9 35.66 -26.24 9.03
N HIS A 10 34.66 -27.09 9.29
CA HIS A 10 33.25 -26.69 9.22
C HIS A 10 32.87 -25.65 10.29
N LYS A 11 33.38 -25.80 11.52
CA LYS A 11 33.15 -24.83 12.62
C LYS A 11 33.86 -23.50 12.36
N ASP A 12 35.07 -23.54 11.81
CA ASP A 12 35.84 -22.35 11.47
C ASP A 12 35.28 -21.61 10.25
N MET A 13 34.79 -22.32 9.23
CA MET A 13 34.05 -21.72 8.12
C MET A 13 32.72 -21.11 8.60
N ALA A 14 31.96 -21.82 9.43
CA ALA A 14 30.71 -21.30 10.01
C ALA A 14 30.95 -20.03 10.84
N ARG A 15 32.01 -20.00 11.66
CA ARG A 15 32.39 -18.84 12.49
C ARG A 15 32.83 -17.63 11.67
N ARG A 16 33.47 -17.85 10.52
CA ARG A 16 33.86 -16.77 9.58
C ARG A 16 32.70 -16.27 8.72
N LEU A 17 31.74 -17.15 8.39
CA LEU A 17 30.56 -16.81 7.59
C LEU A 17 29.45 -16.16 8.42
N THR A 18 29.34 -16.44 9.72
CA THR A 18 28.35 -15.80 10.61
C THR A 18 28.36 -14.27 10.61
N PRO A 19 29.51 -13.56 10.77
CA PRO A 19 29.51 -12.10 10.75
C PRO A 19 29.12 -11.54 9.37
N LEU A 20 29.54 -12.18 8.28
CA LEU A 20 29.16 -11.79 6.92
C LEU A 20 27.65 -11.96 6.69
N LEU A 21 27.07 -13.05 7.17
CA LEU A 21 25.63 -13.30 7.08
C LEU A 21 24.83 -12.30 7.93
N LEU A 22 25.31 -11.97 9.14
CA LEU A 22 24.69 -10.96 10.00
C LEU A 22 24.78 -9.56 9.40
N LEU A 23 25.91 -9.21 8.77
CA LEU A 23 26.06 -7.95 8.04
C LEU A 23 25.12 -7.91 6.82
N LEU A 24 24.97 -9.01 6.09
CA LEU A 24 24.05 -9.12 4.96
C LEU A 24 22.59 -8.95 5.40
N LEU A 25 22.21 -9.58 6.53
CA LEU A 25 20.87 -9.44 7.14
C LEU A 25 20.61 -8.02 7.66
N ALA A 26 21.62 -7.35 8.23
CA ALA A 26 21.51 -5.96 8.66
C ALA A 26 21.38 -5.00 7.45
N TRP A 27 22.13 -5.26 6.38
CA TRP A 27 22.06 -4.51 5.13
C TRP A 27 20.70 -4.68 4.43
N THR A 28 20.14 -5.89 4.43
CA THR A 28 18.82 -6.13 3.84
C THR A 28 17.73 -5.45 4.65
N ALA A 29 17.77 -5.52 5.98
CA ALA A 29 16.86 -4.79 6.85
C ALA A 29 16.93 -3.26 6.63
N SER A 30 18.13 -2.71 6.34
CA SER A 30 18.31 -1.28 6.06
C SER A 30 17.85 -0.85 4.66
N MET A 31 17.89 -1.75 3.66
CA MET A 31 17.43 -1.47 2.29
C MET A 31 15.92 -1.67 2.11
N CYS A 32 15.28 -2.42 3.01
CA CYS A 32 13.83 -2.49 3.11
C CYS A 32 13.31 -1.30 3.93
N SER A 33 13.39 -0.09 3.38
CA SER A 33 12.66 1.04 3.95
C SER A 33 11.17 0.87 3.61
N ALA A 34 10.49 -0.01 4.34
CA ALA A 34 9.04 0.03 4.40
C ALA A 34 8.70 1.32 5.16
N ARG A 35 7.98 2.25 4.53
CA ARG A 35 7.36 3.36 5.26
C ARG A 35 6.55 2.73 6.38
N ASN A 36 6.84 3.06 7.64
CA ASN A 36 6.22 2.36 8.75
C ASN A 36 4.70 2.50 8.60
N ARG A 37 3.98 1.40 8.76
CA ARG A 37 2.51 1.35 8.67
C ARG A 37 1.83 2.47 9.48
N VAL A 38 2.42 2.82 10.63
CA VAL A 38 1.93 3.87 11.53
C VAL A 38 2.02 5.25 10.89
N ASP A 39 3.02 5.50 10.04
CA ASP A 39 3.29 6.79 9.42
C ASP A 39 2.32 7.11 8.27
N LEU A 40 1.49 6.13 7.86
CA LEU A 40 0.48 6.27 6.80
C LEU A 40 -0.94 6.46 7.34
N LEU A 41 -1.17 6.25 8.63
CA LEU A 41 -2.50 6.28 9.22
C LEU A 41 -2.69 7.54 10.05
N ASN A 42 -3.86 8.17 9.90
CA ASN A 42 -4.20 9.37 10.65
C ASN A 42 -3.16 10.50 10.47
N VAL A 43 -2.90 10.84 9.21
CA VAL A 43 -1.92 11.86 8.81
C VAL A 43 -2.55 12.87 7.87
N CYS A 44 -2.04 14.09 7.91
CA CYS A 44 -2.37 15.12 6.93
C CYS A 44 -1.27 15.21 5.90
N MET A 45 -1.66 15.46 4.65
CA MET A 45 -0.73 15.79 3.59
C MET A 45 -0.08 17.15 3.87
N ASP A 46 1.20 17.29 3.50
CA ASP A 46 1.86 18.59 3.46
C ASP A 46 1.44 19.33 2.18
N ALA A 47 0.29 19.99 2.25
CA ALA A 47 -0.29 20.78 1.18
C ALA A 47 -0.74 22.14 1.71
N LYS A 48 -1.07 23.05 0.78
CA LYS A 48 -1.21 24.50 1.03
C LYS A 48 -2.20 24.87 2.14
N HIS A 49 -3.27 24.08 2.32
CA HIS A 49 -4.38 24.41 3.22
C HIS A 49 -4.61 23.36 4.31
N HIS A 50 -3.73 22.35 4.38
CA HIS A 50 -3.76 21.30 5.40
C HIS A 50 -3.11 21.76 6.70
N LYS A 51 -3.64 21.28 7.81
CA LYS A 51 -2.98 21.32 9.12
C LYS A 51 -1.82 20.34 9.15
N THR A 52 -0.87 20.56 10.04
CA THR A 52 0.27 19.65 10.25
C THR A 52 -0.15 18.26 10.76
N LYS A 53 -1.22 18.19 11.56
CA LYS A 53 -1.74 16.94 12.14
C LYS A 53 -3.27 16.96 12.19
N PRO A 54 -3.92 15.79 12.10
CA PRO A 54 -5.35 15.69 12.29
C PRO A 54 -5.77 16.11 13.70
N GLY A 55 -6.98 16.66 13.82
CA GLY A 55 -7.61 16.97 15.09
C GLY A 55 -9.06 17.40 14.94
N PRO A 56 -9.82 17.48 16.04
CA PRO A 56 -11.23 17.87 16.00
C PRO A 56 -11.42 19.31 15.50
N GLU A 57 -12.48 19.51 14.73
CA GLU A 57 -12.93 20.78 14.14
C GLU A 57 -14.46 20.83 14.23
N ASP A 58 -15.00 21.19 15.38
CA ASP A 58 -16.46 21.13 15.62
C ASP A 58 -17.28 22.08 14.73
N LYS A 59 -16.61 23.06 14.11
CA LYS A 59 -17.25 24.11 13.33
C LYS A 59 -17.19 23.89 11.83
N LEU A 60 -16.71 22.75 11.32
CA LEU A 60 -16.64 22.51 9.87
C LEU A 60 -17.97 22.81 9.19
N HIS A 61 -17.90 23.44 8.02
CA HIS A 61 -19.05 23.96 7.32
C HIS A 61 -19.74 22.89 6.46
N ASP A 62 -21.08 22.84 6.55
CA ASP A 62 -21.99 22.11 5.67
C ASP A 62 -21.50 20.69 5.25
N GLN A 63 -21.10 20.50 3.99
CA GLN A 63 -20.71 19.19 3.45
C GLN A 63 -19.43 18.62 4.07
N CYS A 64 -18.59 19.47 4.68
CA CYS A 64 -17.37 19.03 5.36
C CYS A 64 -17.62 18.61 6.83
N THR A 65 -18.84 18.76 7.36
CA THR A 65 -19.19 18.35 8.74
C THR A 65 -18.90 16.89 9.08
N PRO A 66 -18.91 15.90 8.15
CA PRO A 66 -18.61 14.51 8.50
C PRO A 66 -17.21 14.29 9.11
N TRP A 67 -16.25 15.17 8.80
CA TRP A 67 -14.88 15.09 9.33
C TRP A 67 -14.67 15.79 10.69
N ARG A 68 -15.71 16.41 11.29
CA ARG A 68 -15.56 17.25 12.50
C ARG A 68 -14.83 16.60 13.67
N LYS A 69 -14.95 15.28 13.84
CA LYS A 69 -14.30 14.55 14.95
C LYS A 69 -12.78 14.50 14.79
N ASN A 70 -12.29 14.49 13.55
CA ASN A 70 -10.88 14.36 13.23
C ASN A 70 -10.63 14.77 11.77
N ALA A 71 -10.11 15.98 11.54
CA ALA A 71 -9.92 16.57 10.22
C ALA A 71 -8.53 17.18 10.03
N CYS A 72 -8.11 17.25 8.77
CA CYS A 72 -6.91 17.94 8.30
C CYS A 72 -7.14 19.38 7.82
N CYS A 73 -8.38 19.79 7.62
CA CYS A 73 -8.74 21.15 7.21
C CYS A 73 -9.11 22.01 8.43
N SER A 74 -9.21 23.32 8.24
CA SER A 74 -9.74 24.26 9.24
C SER A 74 -11.20 24.63 8.93
N HIS A 75 -11.91 25.20 9.90
CA HIS A 75 -13.20 25.86 9.66
C HIS A 75 -13.17 26.82 8.46
N ASN A 76 -12.16 27.69 8.38
CA ASN A 76 -12.06 28.67 7.29
C ASN A 76 -11.91 27.98 5.93
N THR A 77 -11.06 26.95 5.85
CA THR A 77 -10.92 26.13 4.65
C THR A 77 -12.27 25.56 4.24
N SER A 78 -13.00 24.94 5.18
CA SER A 78 -14.31 24.34 4.88
C SER A 78 -15.35 25.35 4.40
N GLN A 79 -15.35 26.58 4.90
CA GLN A 79 -16.24 27.64 4.42
C GLN A 79 -15.86 28.12 3.02
N GLU A 80 -14.57 28.34 2.76
CA GLU A 80 -14.09 28.79 1.45
C GLU A 80 -14.35 27.77 0.35
N LEU A 81 -14.38 26.47 0.67
CA LEU A 81 -14.71 25.40 -0.29
C LEU A 81 -16.15 25.47 -0.83
N HIS A 82 -17.06 26.11 -0.11
CA HIS A 82 -18.48 26.25 -0.50
C HIS A 82 -18.76 27.58 -1.21
N LYS A 83 -17.78 28.48 -1.30
CA LYS A 83 -17.91 29.75 -2.01
C LYS A 83 -17.67 29.57 -3.51
N ASP A 84 -18.34 30.39 -4.30
CA ASP A 84 -18.18 30.43 -5.75
C ASP A 84 -17.94 31.86 -6.23
N PRO A 85 -16.73 32.21 -6.70
CA PRO A 85 -15.55 31.35 -6.81
C PRO A 85 -14.88 31.10 -5.44
N SER A 86 -14.30 29.91 -5.25
CA SER A 86 -13.48 29.62 -4.06
C SER A 86 -12.10 30.26 -4.20
N LEU A 87 -11.66 30.99 -3.18
CA LEU A 87 -10.33 31.62 -3.14
C LEU A 87 -9.18 30.60 -2.99
N LEU A 88 -9.48 29.36 -2.59
CA LEU A 88 -8.46 28.33 -2.34
C LEU A 88 -7.83 27.84 -3.64
N TYR A 89 -8.67 27.55 -4.64
CA TYR A 89 -8.24 27.02 -5.94
C TYR A 89 -8.43 28.01 -7.10
N ASN A 90 -9.16 29.11 -6.89
CA ASN A 90 -9.49 30.10 -7.92
C ASN A 90 -10.03 29.44 -9.21
N PHE A 91 -10.85 28.41 -9.04
CA PHE A 91 -11.43 27.64 -10.15
C PHE A 91 -12.91 28.00 -10.29
N ASN A 92 -13.32 28.35 -11.51
CA ASN A 92 -14.72 28.64 -11.83
C ASN A 92 -15.41 27.35 -12.30
N LEU A 93 -16.35 26.82 -11.50
CA LEU A 93 -17.13 25.66 -11.89
C LEU A 93 -18.10 25.97 -13.05
N ASP A 94 -18.49 27.23 -13.23
CA ASP A 94 -19.38 27.71 -14.31
C ASP A 94 -18.65 28.04 -15.63
N HIS A 95 -17.42 27.51 -15.82
CA HIS A 95 -16.53 27.87 -16.94
C HIS A 95 -17.06 27.55 -18.35
N CYS A 96 -18.07 26.68 -18.50
CA CYS A 96 -18.70 26.40 -19.80
C CYS A 96 -20.24 26.50 -19.72
N GLY A 97 -20.74 27.34 -18.80
CA GLY A 97 -22.16 27.47 -18.47
C GLY A 97 -22.41 27.18 -16.99
N LYS A 98 -23.59 27.56 -16.51
CA LYS A 98 -23.96 27.36 -15.10
C LYS A 98 -24.04 25.86 -14.79
N ILE A 99 -23.26 25.41 -13.80
CA ILE A 99 -23.26 24.03 -13.35
C ILE A 99 -24.54 23.72 -12.55
N GLU A 100 -25.08 22.52 -12.71
CA GLU A 100 -26.23 22.09 -11.93
C GLU A 100 -25.84 21.90 -10.45
N PRO A 101 -26.67 22.30 -9.48
CA PRO A 101 -26.38 22.12 -8.06
C PRO A 101 -26.10 20.66 -7.67
N ALA A 102 -26.78 19.71 -8.32
CA ALA A 102 -26.58 18.27 -8.11
C ALA A 102 -25.18 17.80 -8.54
N CYS A 103 -24.59 18.42 -9.57
CA CYS A 103 -23.22 18.15 -9.99
C CYS A 103 -22.21 18.88 -9.09
N LYS A 104 -22.48 20.17 -8.79
CA LYS A 104 -21.62 21.03 -7.99
C LYS A 104 -21.30 20.48 -6.60
N ARG A 105 -22.29 19.86 -5.94
CA ARG A 105 -22.09 19.26 -4.61
C ARG A 105 -20.99 18.20 -4.61
N HIS A 106 -20.81 17.43 -5.70
CA HIS A 106 -19.76 16.41 -5.74
C HIS A 106 -18.35 17.02 -5.78
N PHE A 107 -18.18 18.14 -6.50
CA PHE A 107 -16.92 18.89 -6.48
C PHE A 107 -16.62 19.48 -5.10
N ILE A 108 -17.65 19.95 -4.38
CA ILE A 108 -17.48 20.43 -3.00
C ILE A 108 -17.12 19.28 -2.08
N GLN A 109 -17.80 18.14 -2.19
CA GLN A 109 -17.52 16.94 -1.39
C GLN A 109 -16.12 16.38 -1.65
N ASP A 110 -15.67 16.39 -2.92
CA ASP A 110 -14.31 15.99 -3.31
C ASP A 110 -13.28 16.87 -2.64
N ASN A 111 -13.49 18.19 -2.68
CA ASN A 111 -12.62 19.12 -1.98
C ASN A 111 -12.63 18.92 -0.45
N CYS A 112 -13.80 18.62 0.16
CA CYS A 112 -13.85 18.27 1.57
C CYS A 112 -13.05 16.99 1.86
N LEU A 113 -13.15 15.96 1.04
CA LEU A 113 -12.36 14.73 1.18
C LEU A 113 -10.86 15.04 1.07
N TYR A 114 -10.45 15.79 0.05
CA TYR A 114 -9.06 16.15 -0.23
C TYR A 114 -8.44 16.98 0.90
N GLU A 115 -9.13 18.03 1.36
CA GLU A 115 -8.62 18.95 2.39
C GLU A 115 -8.75 18.38 3.82
N CYS A 116 -9.83 17.64 4.11
CA CYS A 116 -10.17 17.28 5.48
C CYS A 116 -9.81 15.85 5.88
N SER A 117 -9.67 14.90 4.95
CA SER A 117 -9.53 13.49 5.31
C SER A 117 -8.15 13.13 5.88
N PRO A 118 -8.07 12.61 7.12
CA PRO A 118 -6.82 12.11 7.69
C PRO A 118 -6.50 10.67 7.26
N ASN A 119 -7.32 10.10 6.38
CA ASN A 119 -7.28 8.68 6.01
C ASN A 119 -6.72 8.45 4.59
N LEU A 120 -6.15 9.48 3.97
CA LEU A 120 -5.60 9.38 2.62
C LEU A 120 -4.09 9.08 2.60
N GLY A 121 -3.47 8.91 3.77
CA GLY A 121 -2.04 8.66 3.94
C GLY A 121 -1.44 7.58 3.02
N PRO A 122 -2.08 6.41 2.80
CA PRO A 122 -1.55 5.37 1.90
C PRO A 122 -1.32 5.83 0.45
N TRP A 123 -1.97 6.91 0.01
CA TRP A 123 -1.89 7.45 -1.34
C TRP A 123 -1.11 8.77 -1.44
N ILE A 124 -0.43 9.18 -0.35
CA ILE A 124 0.45 10.36 -0.35
C ILE A 124 1.81 9.98 -0.92
N GLN A 125 2.13 10.46 -2.12
CA GLN A 125 3.45 10.29 -2.70
C GLN A 125 4.40 11.41 -2.26
N GLU A 126 5.62 11.05 -1.82
CA GLU A 126 6.63 12.02 -1.36
C GLU A 126 7.10 12.97 -2.47
N LEU A 127 7.09 12.51 -3.73
CA LEU A 127 7.48 13.31 -4.89
C LEU A 127 6.32 14.13 -5.48
N ALA A 128 5.08 13.81 -5.11
CA ALA A 128 3.89 14.51 -5.58
C ALA A 128 3.54 15.62 -4.58
N GLN A 129 4.24 16.75 -4.70
CA GLN A 129 4.04 18.03 -3.99
C GLN A 129 2.56 18.31 -3.64
N GLY A 130 2.05 17.74 -2.54
CA GLY A 130 0.67 17.89 -2.14
C GLY A 130 -0.38 17.24 -3.06
N ARG A 131 -0.15 16.05 -3.65
CA ARG A 131 -1.20 15.35 -4.43
C ARG A 131 -1.35 13.88 -4.06
N PHE A 132 -2.58 13.40 -4.05
CA PHE A 132 -2.88 11.97 -3.97
C PHE A 132 -2.86 11.37 -5.38
N LEU A 133 -2.41 10.12 -5.48
CA LEU A 133 -2.43 9.35 -6.73
C LEU A 133 -3.19 8.04 -6.49
N ASP A 134 -4.08 7.71 -7.43
CA ASP A 134 -4.84 6.46 -7.47
C ASP A 134 -5.62 6.13 -6.19
N VAL A 135 -6.29 7.14 -5.61
CA VAL A 135 -7.22 6.92 -4.50
C VAL A 135 -8.38 6.05 -4.99
N PRO A 136 -8.64 4.88 -4.37
CA PRO A 136 -9.63 3.93 -4.87
C PRO A 136 -11.03 4.37 -4.45
N LEU A 137 -11.63 5.31 -5.18
CA LEU A 137 -12.99 5.76 -4.93
C LEU A 137 -13.98 4.61 -5.11
N CYS A 138 -14.96 4.49 -4.21
CA CYS A 138 -16.01 3.49 -4.34
C CYS A 138 -16.81 3.69 -5.63
N LYS A 139 -17.20 2.57 -6.23
CA LYS A 139 -17.93 2.53 -7.51
C LYS A 139 -19.17 3.42 -7.49
N GLU A 140 -19.99 3.34 -6.43
CA GLU A 140 -21.26 4.07 -6.37
C GLU A 140 -21.04 5.58 -6.22
N ASP A 141 -20.01 6.03 -5.51
CA ASP A 141 -19.66 7.46 -5.38
C ASP A 141 -19.24 8.02 -6.75
N CYS A 142 -18.39 7.28 -7.48
CA CYS A 142 -17.96 7.66 -8.84
C CYS A 142 -19.16 7.70 -9.82
N GLN A 143 -20.00 6.67 -9.79
CA GLN A 143 -21.16 6.58 -10.69
C GLN A 143 -22.18 7.67 -10.39
N GLN A 144 -22.52 7.90 -9.13
CA GLN A 144 -23.49 8.93 -8.75
C GLN A 144 -23.00 10.32 -9.13
N TRP A 145 -21.70 10.59 -8.97
CA TRP A 145 -21.12 11.85 -9.42
C TRP A 145 -21.27 12.03 -10.93
N TRP A 146 -20.88 11.02 -11.72
CA TRP A 146 -21.01 11.07 -13.17
C TRP A 146 -22.46 11.34 -13.61
N GLU A 147 -23.42 10.69 -12.96
CA GLU A 147 -24.84 10.83 -13.31
C GLU A 147 -25.45 12.17 -12.93
N ASP A 148 -25.09 12.72 -11.76
CA ASP A 148 -25.57 14.03 -11.35
C ASP A 148 -24.95 15.16 -12.21
N CYS A 149 -23.82 14.89 -12.86
CA CYS A 149 -23.16 15.81 -13.79
C CYS A 149 -23.59 15.63 -15.25
N ARG A 150 -24.47 14.67 -15.58
CA ARG A 150 -24.85 14.34 -16.96
C ARG A 150 -25.42 15.52 -17.74
N THR A 151 -26.09 16.46 -17.07
CA THR A 151 -26.70 17.67 -17.68
C THR A 151 -25.86 18.93 -17.56
N SER A 152 -24.71 18.85 -16.87
CA SER A 152 -23.74 19.94 -16.78
C SER A 152 -22.73 19.86 -17.92
N TYR A 153 -22.11 20.99 -18.24
CA TYR A 153 -21.19 21.09 -19.37
C TYR A 153 -19.76 21.35 -18.90
N THR A 154 -18.80 20.73 -19.58
CA THR A 154 -17.38 21.10 -19.48
C THR A 154 -16.76 21.11 -20.87
N CYS A 155 -15.76 21.95 -21.04
CA CYS A 155 -15.04 22.18 -22.27
C CYS A 155 -13.58 21.70 -22.15
N LYS A 156 -13.27 20.95 -21.07
CA LYS A 156 -11.99 20.26 -20.87
C LYS A 156 -12.24 18.86 -20.31
N SER A 157 -11.61 17.85 -20.91
CA SER A 157 -11.70 16.45 -20.44
C SER A 157 -10.77 16.14 -19.27
N ASN A 158 -9.69 16.89 -19.12
CA ASN A 158 -8.80 16.80 -17.96
C ASN A 158 -8.60 18.20 -17.39
N TRP A 159 -9.04 18.37 -16.14
CA TRP A 159 -8.97 19.65 -15.44
C TRP A 159 -7.57 19.89 -14.83
N HIS A 160 -6.65 18.92 -14.97
CA HIS A 160 -5.24 18.97 -14.55
C HIS A 160 -4.19 18.91 -15.69
N LYS A 161 -4.42 18.21 -16.84
CA LYS A 161 -3.72 18.25 -18.19
C LYS A 161 -4.02 17.03 -19.10
N GLY A 162 -4.06 17.20 -20.44
CA GLY A 162 -4.61 16.23 -21.43
C GLY A 162 -3.78 14.99 -21.81
N TRP A 163 -4.38 13.80 -21.63
CA TRP A 163 -3.92 12.49 -22.14
C TRP A 163 -5.10 11.55 -22.45
N ASP A 164 -4.79 10.55 -23.28
CA ASP A 164 -5.68 9.50 -23.83
C ASP A 164 -6.09 8.47 -22.76
N TRP A 165 -7.39 8.24 -22.64
CA TRP A 165 -8.04 7.36 -21.66
C TRP A 165 -8.39 5.99 -22.27
N SER A 166 -7.58 5.50 -23.20
CA SER A 166 -7.87 4.34 -24.04
C SER A 166 -8.04 3.01 -23.28
N SER A 167 -7.75 2.93 -21.97
CA SER A 167 -8.05 1.75 -21.14
C SER A 167 -9.46 1.73 -20.54
N GLY A 168 -10.24 2.82 -20.60
CA GLY A 168 -11.62 2.84 -20.07
C GLY A 168 -11.76 2.53 -18.56
N GLU A 169 -10.66 2.51 -17.81
CA GLU A 169 -10.63 2.34 -16.35
C GLU A 169 -10.92 3.69 -15.67
N GLY A 170 -12.17 4.16 -15.83
CA GLY A 170 -12.62 5.42 -15.26
C GLY A 170 -12.71 5.38 -13.74
N LEU A 171 -11.81 6.12 -13.07
CA LEU A 171 -11.95 6.84 -11.78
C LEU A 171 -12.50 6.10 -10.53
N GLY A 172 -12.82 4.81 -10.60
CA GLY A 172 -13.35 4.05 -9.49
C GLY A 172 -12.85 2.60 -9.50
N VAL A 173 -12.55 2.07 -8.32
CA VAL A 173 -12.31 0.64 -8.18
C VAL A 173 -13.64 -0.11 -8.25
N ASN A 174 -13.63 -1.36 -8.73
CA ASN A 174 -14.83 -2.21 -8.75
C ASN A 174 -15.16 -2.79 -7.35
N TYR A 175 -15.09 -1.94 -6.32
CA TYR A 175 -15.51 -2.24 -4.96
C TYR A 175 -16.65 -1.31 -4.59
N SER A 176 -17.69 -1.89 -3.99
CA SER A 176 -18.86 -1.16 -3.54
C SER A 176 -18.62 -0.49 -2.18
N ARG A 177 -19.40 0.55 -1.90
CA ARG A 177 -19.52 1.19 -0.57
C ARG A 177 -19.72 0.14 0.53
N GLY A 178 -19.06 0.35 1.67
CA GLY A 178 -19.12 -0.56 2.81
C GLY A 178 -18.25 -1.82 2.69
N SER A 179 -17.55 -2.04 1.57
CA SER A 179 -16.64 -3.19 1.39
C SER A 179 -15.37 -3.13 2.24
N GLY A 180 -15.02 -1.96 2.80
CA GLY A 180 -13.73 -1.72 3.45
C GLY A 180 -12.54 -1.66 2.48
N ARG A 181 -12.78 -1.61 1.17
CA ARG A 181 -11.74 -1.68 0.12
C ARG A 181 -11.67 -0.46 -0.80
N CYS A 182 -12.54 0.51 -0.59
CA CYS A 182 -12.61 1.74 -1.38
C CYS A 182 -12.96 2.93 -0.49
N ILE A 183 -12.48 4.10 -0.85
CA ILE A 183 -12.74 5.37 -0.17
C ILE A 183 -14.14 5.87 -0.53
N GLN A 184 -14.86 6.33 0.48
CA GLN A 184 -16.17 6.95 0.34
C GLN A 184 -16.03 8.46 0.54
N MET A 185 -16.54 9.23 -0.43
CA MET A 185 -16.68 10.69 -0.32
C MET A 185 -17.88 11.04 0.54
N TRP A 186 -18.98 10.31 0.36
CA TRP A 186 -20.22 10.50 1.09
C TRP A 186 -20.34 9.45 2.19
N PHE A 187 -20.61 9.84 3.44
CA PHE A 187 -20.89 8.91 4.53
C PHE A 187 -21.65 9.60 5.67
N ASP A 188 -22.35 8.81 6.47
CA ASP A 188 -23.08 9.29 7.64
C ASP A 188 -22.14 9.35 8.86
N PRO A 189 -21.81 10.55 9.39
CA PRO A 189 -20.91 10.67 10.54
C PRO A 189 -21.46 10.06 11.84
N ALA A 190 -22.77 9.77 11.92
CA ALA A 190 -23.35 9.06 13.06
C ALA A 190 -22.89 7.59 13.12
N GLN A 191 -22.59 6.99 11.96
CA GLN A 191 -22.11 5.60 11.84
C GLN A 191 -20.58 5.49 11.90
N GLY A 192 -19.88 6.62 12.05
CA GLY A 192 -18.42 6.69 12.01
C GLY A 192 -17.86 6.88 10.60
N ASN A 193 -16.55 7.12 10.51
CA ASN A 193 -15.87 7.32 9.24
C ASN A 193 -15.40 5.96 8.67
N PRO A 194 -16.00 5.47 7.57
CA PRO A 194 -15.64 4.16 7.00
C PRO A 194 -14.22 4.13 6.40
N ASN A 195 -13.64 5.30 6.10
CA ASN A 195 -12.32 5.40 5.47
C ASN A 195 -11.18 5.05 6.43
N GLU A 196 -11.42 5.02 7.75
CA GLU A 196 -10.41 4.56 8.72
C GLU A 196 -10.00 3.11 8.48
N GLU A 197 -10.97 2.23 8.22
CA GLU A 197 -10.71 0.82 7.95
C GLU A 197 -10.03 0.63 6.60
N VAL A 198 -10.49 1.35 5.58
CA VAL A 198 -9.92 1.32 4.23
C VAL A 198 -8.44 1.71 4.27
N ALA A 199 -8.11 2.81 4.97
CA ALA A 199 -6.73 3.24 5.13
C ALA A 199 -5.88 2.20 5.86
N ARG A 200 -6.42 1.58 6.92
CA ARG A 200 -5.75 0.50 7.66
C ARG A 200 -5.47 -0.72 6.78
N PHE A 201 -6.43 -1.11 5.93
CA PHE A 201 -6.29 -2.21 4.99
C PHE A 201 -5.22 -1.91 3.94
N SER A 202 -5.25 -0.72 3.33
CA SER A 202 -4.27 -0.32 2.31
C SER A 202 -2.87 -0.17 2.89
N ALA A 203 -2.71 0.41 4.07
CA ALA A 203 -1.41 0.51 4.75
C ALA A 203 -0.81 -0.87 5.07
N LEU A 204 -1.65 -1.86 5.43
CA LEU A 204 -1.20 -3.24 5.60
C LEU A 204 -0.68 -3.84 4.29
N ALA A 205 -1.42 -3.67 3.19
CA ALA A 205 -1.01 -4.19 1.88
C ALA A 205 0.33 -3.59 1.41
N LEU A 206 0.55 -2.28 1.63
CA LEU A 206 1.80 -1.60 1.27
C LEU A 206 2.99 -2.01 2.14
N SER A 207 2.77 -2.29 3.43
CA SER A 207 3.81 -2.82 4.32
C SER A 207 4.25 -4.25 3.98
N MET A 208 3.49 -4.93 3.11
CA MET A 208 3.69 -6.33 2.71
C MET A 208 4.38 -6.46 1.34
N TRP A 209 4.78 -5.36 0.70
CA TRP A 209 5.54 -5.45 -0.54
C TRP A 209 6.93 -6.05 -0.27
N PRO A 210 7.25 -7.21 -0.87
CA PRO A 210 8.51 -7.87 -0.60
C PRO A 210 9.64 -6.99 -1.12
N CYS A 211 10.58 -6.72 -0.24
CA CYS A 211 11.88 -6.20 -0.60
C CYS A 211 12.47 -7.08 -1.72
N PRO A 212 12.74 -6.57 -2.93
CA PRO A 212 13.23 -7.38 -4.05
C PRO A 212 14.50 -8.19 -3.69
N LEU A 213 15.31 -7.63 -2.79
CA LEU A 213 16.51 -8.25 -2.24
C LEU A 213 16.24 -9.51 -1.38
N ALA A 214 15.07 -9.59 -0.73
CA ALA A 214 14.70 -10.75 0.07
C ALA A 214 14.38 -11.97 -0.80
N TRP A 215 13.75 -11.76 -1.97
CA TRP A 215 13.54 -12.84 -2.95
C TRP A 215 14.85 -13.29 -3.60
N LEU A 216 15.75 -12.36 -3.90
CA LEU A 216 17.08 -12.69 -4.43
C LEU A 216 17.92 -13.50 -3.43
N LEU A 217 17.78 -13.24 -2.13
CA LEU A 217 18.44 -14.03 -1.08
C LEU A 217 17.81 -15.40 -0.86
N LEU A 218 16.48 -15.53 -0.94
CA LEU A 218 15.81 -16.83 -0.90
C LEU A 218 16.21 -17.70 -2.10
N LEU A 219 16.34 -17.10 -3.29
CA LEU A 219 16.79 -17.79 -4.49
C LEU A 219 18.28 -18.18 -4.44
N SER A 220 19.14 -17.38 -3.80
CA SER A 220 20.56 -17.72 -3.66
C SER A 220 20.84 -18.76 -2.58
N LEU A 221 19.93 -18.94 -1.62
CA LEU A 221 20.01 -20.00 -0.60
C LEU A 221 19.42 -21.34 -1.07
N LEU A 222 18.56 -21.34 -2.09
CA LEU A 222 17.96 -22.55 -2.67
C LEU A 222 18.99 -23.65 -3.04
N PRO A 223 20.13 -23.35 -3.71
CA PRO A 223 21.13 -24.36 -4.06
C PRO A 223 21.83 -24.96 -2.83
N TYR A 224 22.00 -24.19 -1.76
CA TYR A 224 22.62 -24.68 -0.52
C TYR A 224 21.68 -25.59 0.26
N VAL A 225 20.37 -25.27 0.27
CA VAL A 225 19.35 -26.14 0.87
C VAL A 225 19.18 -27.43 0.06
N LEU A 226 19.15 -27.33 -1.27
CA LEU A 226 19.12 -28.50 -2.17
C LEU A 226 20.37 -29.37 -2.02
N SER A 227 21.56 -28.77 -1.93
CA SER A 227 22.80 -29.53 -1.75
C SER A 227 22.89 -30.18 -0.36
N ALA A 228 22.45 -29.51 0.70
CA ALA A 228 22.36 -30.10 2.03
C ALA A 228 21.32 -31.25 2.09
N TRP A 229 20.19 -31.10 1.39
CA TRP A 229 19.16 -32.15 1.30
C TRP A 229 19.65 -33.37 0.50
N LEU A 230 20.29 -33.15 -0.65
CA LEU A 230 20.95 -34.20 -1.44
C LEU A 230 22.09 -34.88 -0.66
N CYS A 231 22.89 -34.11 0.08
CA CYS A 231 23.94 -34.64 0.94
C CYS A 231 23.37 -35.45 2.11
N GLY A 232 22.23 -35.02 2.68
CA GLY A 232 21.47 -35.77 3.67
C GLY A 232 20.94 -37.11 3.13
N GLN A 233 20.42 -37.15 1.89
CA GLN A 233 20.02 -38.38 1.22
C GLN A 233 21.19 -39.32 0.95
N LEU A 234 22.34 -38.78 0.52
CA LEU A 234 23.56 -39.55 0.31
C LEU A 234 24.14 -40.09 1.62
N CYS A 235 24.13 -39.32 2.72
CA CYS A 235 24.54 -39.78 4.05
C CYS A 235 23.61 -40.85 4.62
N TRP A 236 22.29 -40.74 4.41
CA TRP A 236 21.35 -41.83 4.74
C TRP A 236 21.59 -43.08 3.89
N GLY A 237 21.92 -42.93 2.60
CA GLY A 237 22.27 -44.04 1.71
C GLY A 237 23.62 -44.70 2.02
N TRP A 238 24.57 -43.96 2.60
CA TRP A 238 25.90 -44.47 2.98
C TRP A 238 25.86 -45.24 4.32
N LYS A 239 25.05 -44.79 5.29
CA LYS A 239 24.88 -45.49 6.57
C LYS A 239 24.23 -46.87 6.43
N SER A 240 23.45 -47.10 5.37
CA SER A 240 22.96 -48.45 5.01
C SER A 240 23.99 -49.35 4.32
N ARG A 241 25.13 -48.82 3.87
CA ARG A 241 26.08 -49.55 3.01
C ARG A 241 27.37 -50.02 3.73
N GLU A 242 27.71 -49.45 4.88
CA GLU A 242 28.88 -49.85 5.70
C GLU A 242 28.58 -51.00 6.69
N GLY A 243 27.36 -51.53 6.72
CA GLY A 243 26.94 -52.59 7.64
C GLY A 243 27.20 -54.03 7.17
N SER A 244 27.77 -54.28 5.99
CA SER A 244 27.84 -55.65 5.47
C SER A 244 29.02 -55.96 4.55
N GLY A 245 29.98 -56.69 5.10
CA GLY A 245 30.90 -57.58 4.37
C GLY A 245 32.26 -57.66 5.07
N PHE A 246 32.74 -58.80 5.57
CA PHE A 246 32.46 -60.23 5.32
C PHE A 246 33.23 -61.05 6.41
N PRO A 247 33.16 -62.40 6.58
CA PRO A 247 33.67 -63.26 5.51
C PRO A 247 33.11 -64.70 5.34
N VAL A 248 33.24 -65.12 4.08
CA VAL A 248 33.32 -66.47 3.48
C VAL A 248 32.07 -67.35 3.47
N GLY A 249 31.62 -67.68 2.26
CA GLY A 249 30.68 -68.77 2.03
C GLY A 249 30.38 -69.03 0.55
N VAL A 250 31.37 -69.58 -0.17
CA VAL A 250 31.22 -70.62 -1.22
C VAL A 250 30.17 -70.41 -2.34
N LYS A 251 30.68 -70.26 -3.58
CA LYS A 251 29.97 -70.56 -4.84
C LYS A 251 29.17 -71.88 -4.75
N LYS A 252 27.85 -71.89 -5.01
CA LYS A 252 27.20 -72.66 -6.11
C LYS A 252 25.66 -72.70 -6.05
N ILE A 253 25.08 -72.59 -7.25
CA ILE A 253 23.82 -73.19 -7.77
C ILE A 253 22.52 -72.40 -7.58
N LEU A 254 22.11 -71.74 -8.68
CA LEU A 254 20.72 -71.70 -9.16
C LEU A 254 20.41 -73.07 -9.78
N THR A 255 19.21 -73.61 -9.49
CA THR A 255 18.57 -74.83 -10.06
C THR A 255 19.27 -76.17 -9.82
#